data_AF-A0A350P1I8-F1
#
_entry.id   AF-A0A350P1I8-F1
#
_cell.length_a   1.000
_cell.length_b   1.000
_cell.length_c   1.000
_cell.angle_alpha   90.00
_cell.angle_beta   90.00
_cell.angle_gamma   90.00
#
_symmetry.space_group_name_H-M   'P 1'
#
loop_
_entity.id
_entity.type
_entity.pdbx_description
1 polymer ?
#
loop_
_entity_poly.entity_id
_entity_poly.type
_entity_poly.pdbx_seq_one_letter_code
_entity_poly.pdbx_strand_id
1 'polypeptide(L)'
;MSRINYPSPYVITQDRVGSDLVFENLTSQINGSRTTFTLNQAADVERIFVYYNGLLSNIDISSKTQTTFTLGFTPLAEDTLQVIYSVLGNPLNEDN
;
A
#
# COMPACT_ATOMS: atom_id res chain seq x y z
N MET A 1 -37.12 6.13 4.17
CA MET A 1 -35.93 5.36 3.72
C MET A 1 -34.70 6.17 4.10
N SER A 2 -34.02 5.82 5.18
CA SER A 2 -32.81 6.52 5.63
C SER A 2 -31.65 6.09 4.73
N ARG A 3 -31.04 7.03 4.01
CA ARG A 3 -29.80 6.76 3.27
C ARG A 3 -28.73 6.41 4.29
N ILE A 4 -28.23 5.18 4.25
CA ILE A 4 -27.05 4.78 5.01
C ILE A 4 -25.89 5.59 4.42
N ASN A 5 -25.38 6.54 5.20
CA ASN A 5 -24.21 7.32 4.82
C ASN A 5 -22.99 6.45 5.09
N TYR A 6 -22.56 5.69 4.08
CA TYR A 6 -21.28 4.99 4.18
C TYR A 6 -20.19 6.06 4.28
N PRO A 7 -19.28 5.98 5.27
CA PRO A 7 -18.10 6.84 5.26
C PRO A 7 -17.43 6.63 3.91
N SER A 8 -17.16 7.75 3.21
CA SER A 8 -16.42 7.68 1.95
C SER A 8 -15.15 6.89 2.19
N PRO A 9 -14.80 5.93 1.30
CA PRO A 9 -13.55 5.19 1.45
C PRO A 9 -12.42 6.21 1.62
N TYR A 10 -11.58 6.00 2.63
CA TYR A 10 -10.42 6.86 2.87
C TYR A 10 -9.45 6.64 1.70
N VAL A 11 -9.60 7.45 0.65
CA VAL A 11 -8.65 7.50 -0.45
C VAL A 11 -7.46 8.28 0.08
N ILE A 12 -6.35 7.60 0.35
CA ILE A 12 -5.11 8.29 0.61
C ILE A 12 -4.60 8.80 -0.73
N THR A 13 -4.55 10.12 -0.86
CA THR A 13 -3.96 10.80 -2.02
C THR A 13 -2.54 11.20 -1.68
N GLN A 14 -1.69 11.34 -2.69
CA GLN A 14 -0.28 11.74 -2.54
C GLN A 14 -0.13 13.02 -1.70
N ASP A 15 -1.07 13.97 -1.77
CA ASP A 15 -1.07 15.21 -0.98
C ASP A 15 -1.26 15.02 0.53
N ARG A 16 -1.63 13.82 1.00
CA ARG A 16 -1.83 13.49 2.42
C ARG A 16 -0.71 12.64 3.00
N VAL A 17 0.28 12.31 2.19
CA VAL A 17 1.41 11.48 2.57
C VAL A 17 2.54 12.40 2.99
N GLY A 18 3.10 12.18 4.19
CA GLY A 18 4.19 13.01 4.71
C GLY A 18 5.35 13.07 3.73
N SER A 19 6.16 14.13 3.74
CA SER A 19 7.23 14.33 2.75
C SER A 19 8.29 13.23 2.71
N ASP A 20 8.38 12.37 3.74
CA ASP A 20 9.29 11.22 3.79
C ASP A 20 8.68 9.93 3.22
N LEU A 21 7.38 9.92 2.93
CA LEU A 21 6.63 8.76 2.50
C LEU A 21 6.29 8.87 1.00
N VAL A 22 6.33 7.72 0.34
CA VAL A 22 5.96 7.55 -1.07
C VAL A 22 4.61 6.87 -1.13
N PHE A 23 3.70 7.43 -1.93
CA PHE A 23 2.46 6.79 -2.31
C PHE A 23 2.61 6.12 -3.68
N GLU A 24 2.22 4.86 -3.79
CA GLU A 24 2.17 4.13 -5.06
C GLU A 24 0.81 3.48 -5.28
N ASN A 25 0.28 3.64 -6.49
CA ASN A 25 -0.87 2.86 -6.95
C ASN A 25 -0.35 1.66 -7.76
N LEU A 26 -0.52 0.47 -7.22
CA LEU A 26 -0.06 -0.79 -7.82
C LEU A 26 -1.20 -1.59 -8.45
N THR A 27 -2.38 -0.99 -8.60
CA THR A 27 -3.58 -1.64 -9.17
C THR A 27 -3.31 -2.22 -10.56
N SER A 28 -2.46 -1.58 -11.37
CA SER A 28 -2.08 -2.09 -12.70
C SER A 28 -1.28 -3.40 -12.68
N GLN A 29 -0.73 -3.79 -11.53
CA GLN A 29 -0.03 -5.06 -11.37
C GLN A 29 -0.97 -6.23 -11.06
N ILE A 30 -2.23 -5.94 -10.69
CA ILE A 30 -3.24 -6.97 -10.42
C ILE A 30 -3.73 -7.57 -11.73
N ASN A 31 -3.80 -8.90 -11.77
CA ASN A 31 -4.26 -9.65 -12.95
C ASN A 31 -5.16 -10.84 -12.60
N GLY A 32 -5.66 -10.94 -11.36
CA GLY A 32 -6.45 -12.08 -10.90
C GLY A 32 -5.66 -13.34 -10.54
N SER A 33 -4.32 -13.30 -10.61
CA SER A 33 -3.46 -14.48 -10.36
C SER A 33 -2.20 -14.15 -9.54
N ARG A 34 -1.73 -12.91 -9.57
CA ARG A 34 -0.56 -12.45 -8.82
C ARG A 34 -0.88 -12.20 -7.36
N THR A 35 0.00 -12.69 -6.49
CA THR A 35 -0.01 -12.41 -5.04
C THR A 35 1.19 -11.56 -4.62
N THR A 36 2.23 -11.46 -5.46
CA THR A 36 3.44 -10.67 -5.20
C THR A 36 3.44 -9.41 -6.04
N PHE A 37 3.74 -8.29 -5.39
CA PHE A 37 3.74 -6.96 -5.98
C PHE A 37 5.10 -6.30 -5.76
N THR A 38 5.51 -5.48 -6.73
CA THR A 38 6.81 -4.81 -6.75
C THR A 38 6.64 -3.32 -6.55
N LEU A 39 7.41 -2.76 -5.62
CA LEU A 39 7.51 -1.32 -5.37
C LEU A 39 8.48 -0.69 -6.39
N ASN A 40 8.27 0.58 -6.76
CA ASN A 40 9.19 1.22 -7.70
C ASN A 40 10.54 1.59 -7.06
N GLN A 41 10.61 1.67 -5.72
CA GLN A 41 11.83 1.99 -4.98
C GLN A 41 12.03 1.01 -3.82
N ALA A 42 13.29 0.89 -3.37
CA ALA A 42 13.60 0.16 -2.15
C ALA A 42 13.00 0.90 -0.94
N ALA A 43 12.22 0.18 -0.16
CA ALA A 43 11.52 0.65 1.02
C ALA A 43 12.17 0.15 2.31
N ASP A 44 11.99 0.90 3.38
CA ASP A 44 12.13 0.38 4.73
C ASP A 44 10.99 -0.63 5.00
N VAL A 45 11.35 -1.88 5.21
CA VAL A 45 10.43 -3.03 5.32
C VAL A 45 9.40 -2.84 6.44
N GLU A 46 9.80 -2.21 7.54
CA GLU A 46 8.92 -1.96 8.68
C GLU A 46 7.90 -0.86 8.40
N ARG A 47 8.18 0.01 7.42
CA ARG A 47 7.38 1.17 7.05
C ARG A 47 6.60 0.98 5.76
N ILE A 48 6.29 -0.26 5.36
CA ILE A 48 5.40 -0.55 4.22
C ILE A 48 3.96 -0.74 4.73
N PHE A 49 3.05 0.12 4.27
CA PHE A 49 1.62 0.07 4.56
C PHE A 49 0.84 -0.23 3.28
N VAL A 50 0.16 -1.37 3.25
CA VAL A 50 -0.61 -1.80 2.07
C VAL A 50 -2.09 -1.56 2.30
N TYR A 51 -2.73 -0.94 1.32
CA TYR A 51 -4.16 -0.68 1.28
C TYR A 51 -4.78 -1.46 0.13
N TYR A 52 -5.69 -2.35 0.48
CA TYR A 52 -6.45 -3.17 -0.45
C TYR A 52 -7.91 -2.71 -0.46
N ASN A 53 -8.43 -2.30 -1.62
CA ASN A 53 -9.77 -1.70 -1.72
C ASN A 53 -10.03 -0.55 -0.73
N GLY A 54 -8.97 0.24 -0.45
CA GLY A 54 -9.01 1.36 0.49
C GLY A 54 -8.94 0.97 1.97
N LEU A 55 -8.80 -0.32 2.29
CA LEU A 55 -8.66 -0.83 3.65
C LEU A 55 -7.20 -1.21 3.94
N LEU A 56 -6.70 -0.84 5.12
CA LEU A 56 -5.37 -1.24 5.55
C LEU A 56 -5.31 -2.77 5.72
N SER A 57 -4.45 -3.44 4.95
CA SER A 57 -4.38 -4.91 4.83
C SER A 57 -3.06 -5.47 5.39
N ASN A 58 -2.40 -4.76 6.32
CA ASN A 58 -1.12 -5.19 6.88
C ASN A 58 -1.15 -6.59 7.54
N ILE A 59 -2.31 -7.09 7.95
CA ILE A 59 -2.49 -8.43 8.55
C ILE A 59 -2.43 -9.54 7.49
N ASP A 60 -2.77 -9.24 6.23
CA ASP A 60 -2.84 -10.22 5.15
C ASP A 60 -1.54 -10.30 4.35
N ILE A 61 -0.47 -9.64 4.78
CA ILE A 61 0.83 -9.68 4.11
C ILE A 61 1.62 -10.88 4.62
N SER A 62 1.89 -11.84 3.74
CA SER A 62 2.64 -13.07 4.07
C SER A 62 4.15 -12.88 4.06
N SER A 63 4.66 -11.92 3.29
CA SER A 63 6.07 -11.53 3.32
C SER A 63 6.29 -10.11 2.82
N LYS A 64 7.38 -9.48 3.26
CA LYS A 64 7.87 -8.18 2.80
C LYS A 64 9.38 -8.25 2.57
N THR A 65 9.83 -7.60 1.52
CA THR A 65 11.23 -7.27 1.26
C THR A 65 11.32 -5.77 0.99
N GLN A 66 12.53 -5.28 0.73
CA GLN A 66 12.72 -3.87 0.40
C GLN A 66 12.02 -3.48 -0.91
N THR A 67 11.82 -4.40 -1.86
CA THR A 67 11.26 -4.05 -3.18
C THR A 67 9.97 -4.79 -3.50
N THR A 68 9.54 -5.73 -2.66
CA THR A 68 8.35 -6.54 -2.92
C THR A 68 7.58 -6.83 -1.64
N PHE A 69 6.30 -7.12 -1.79
CA PHE A 69 5.50 -7.76 -0.75
C PHE A 69 4.58 -8.80 -1.37
N THR A 70 4.16 -9.76 -0.56
CA THR A 70 3.25 -10.82 -0.97
C THR A 70 2.01 -10.82 -0.10
N LEU A 71 0.84 -10.80 -0.72
CA LEU A 71 -0.45 -10.99 -0.04
C LEU A 71 -0.68 -12.48 0.23
N GLY A 72 -1.40 -12.78 1.31
CA GLY A 72 -1.84 -14.13 1.67
C GLY A 72 -3.03 -14.62 0.84
N PHE A 73 -3.53 -13.79 -0.08
CA PHE A 73 -4.64 -14.09 -0.99
C PHE A 73 -4.34 -13.51 -2.38
N THR A 74 -5.13 -13.93 -3.37
CA THR A 74 -5.06 -13.44 -4.75
C THR A 74 -6.12 -12.37 -4.99
N PRO A 75 -5.73 -11.09 -5.22
CA PRO A 75 -6.66 -10.04 -5.65
C PRO A 75 -7.35 -10.37 -6.96
N LEU A 76 -8.63 -10.02 -7.08
CA LEU A 76 -9.40 -10.09 -8.32
C LEU A 76 -9.03 -8.91 -9.24
N ALA A 77 -9.25 -9.08 -10.55
CA ALA A 77 -8.84 -8.11 -11.56
C ALA A 77 -9.47 -6.70 -11.41
N GLU A 78 -10.60 -6.59 -10.70
CA GLU A 78 -11.32 -5.32 -10.46
C GLU A 78 -10.94 -4.64 -9.14
N ASP A 79 -10.13 -5.30 -8.31
CA ASP A 79 -9.71 -4.75 -7.02
C ASP A 79 -8.66 -3.64 -7.20
N THR A 80 -8.46 -2.87 -6.13
CA THR A 80 -7.48 -1.78 -6.08
C THR A 80 -6.41 -2.06 -5.03
N LEU A 81 -5.18 -1.70 -5.36
CA LEU A 81 -4.02 -1.86 -4.49
C LEU A 81 -3.19 -0.59 -4.47
N GLN A 82 -3.00 -0.07 -3.27
CA GLN A 82 -2.24 1.13 -3.00
C GLN A 82 -1.24 0.82 -1.89
N VAL A 83 -0.07 1.43 -1.95
CA VAL A 83 0.97 1.25 -0.95
C VAL A 83 1.52 2.60 -0.55
N ILE A 84 1.79 2.75 0.74
CA ILE A 84 2.52 3.88 1.27
C ILE A 84 3.76 3.33 1.95
N TYR A 85 4.93 3.87 1.62
CA TYR A 85 6.17 3.40 2.24
C TYR A 85 7.23 4.50 2.38
N SER A 86 8.12 4.35 3.35
CA SER A 86 9.33 5.19 3.45
C SER A 86 10.46 4.58 2.62
N VAL A 87 11.19 5.40 1.87
CA VAL A 87 12.31 4.95 1.02
C VAL A 87 13.49 4.54 1.91
N LEU A 88 14.13 3.42 1.60
CA LEU A 88 15.30 2.94 2.32
C LEU A 88 16.43 3.97 2.28
N GLY A 89 16.95 4.33 3.45
CA GLY A 89 18.05 5.29 3.56
C GLY A 89 17.64 6.75 3.33
N ASN A 90 16.34 7.08 3.40
CA ASN A 90 15.88 8.46 3.40
C ASN A 90 16.50 9.21 4.60
N PRO A 91 17.37 10.22 4.37
CA PRO A 91 18.13 10.90 5.43
C PRO A 91 17.26 11.80 6.33
N LEU A 92 15.96 11.89 6.10
CA LEU A 92 15.03 12.56 7.02
C LEU A 92 14.75 11.73 8.29
N ASN A 93 15.28 10.51 8.38
CA ASN A 93 15.38 9.68 9.59
C ASN A 93 16.60 10.03 10.46
N GLU A 94 17.01 11.30 10.53
CA GLU A 94 17.85 11.71 11.66
C GLU A 94 16.92 11.90 12.86
N ASP A 95 16.77 10.82 13.63
CA ASP A 95 16.17 10.80 14.96
C ASP A 95 16.67 12.02 15.75
N ASN A 96 15.71 12.79 16.27
CA ASN A 96 15.91 13.84 17.26
C ASN A 96 15.90 13.21 18.65
#